data_AF-A0AAD4V610-F1
#
_entry.id   AF-A0AAD4V610-F1
#
_cell.length_a   1.000
_cell.length_b   1.000
_cell.length_c   1.000
_cell.angle_alpha   90.00
_cell.angle_beta   90.00
_cell.angle_gamma   90.00
#
_symmetry.space_group_name_H-M   'P 1'
#
loop_
_entity.id
_entity.type
_entity.pdbx_description
1 polymer ?
#
loop_
_entity_poly.entity_id
_entity_poly.type
_entity_poly.pdbx_seq_one_letter_code
_entity_poly.pdbx_strand_id
1 'polypeptide(L)'
;MAVENMSPLLVPIKLTSDIYSYQHWKTFSLSHFHHHHISGIINGTEPRLGLVQSALTNWYGREQQALKWLKATLSESLQQIVMPAGVDSSRQVWLNLEEHFARLDHARIYQLKSDLHNVKKDPDMRMTTYLETIKQLAADLAAAGAPVDDLDLLHVHILAGLPEEYNPIRARMKVSAVSSWDELDDLLLKEEIHLDEQREHAIGIDLGTTYSRVAVWQKDHVEVILNDHGNRKTASYVAFAETDETNLVGDAAFNQVVRNTPNSIFGM
;
A
#
# COMPACT_ATOMS: atom_id res chain seq x y z
N MET A 1 62.36 -10.87 -10.19
CA MET A 1 61.08 -11.33 -9.62
C MET A 1 60.23 -10.10 -9.38
N ALA A 2 59.31 -9.80 -10.30
CA ALA A 2 58.37 -8.71 -10.10
C ALA A 2 57.27 -9.22 -9.18
N VAL A 3 57.16 -8.63 -8.00
CA VAL A 3 55.95 -8.74 -7.18
C VAL A 3 54.88 -8.00 -7.97
N GLU A 4 53.97 -8.73 -8.60
CA GLU A 4 52.72 -8.13 -9.10
C GLU A 4 51.97 -7.60 -7.88
N ASN A 5 52.22 -6.32 -7.58
CA ASN A 5 51.39 -5.53 -6.69
C ASN A 5 49.98 -5.52 -7.30
N MET A 6 49.14 -6.44 -6.84
CA MET A 6 47.71 -6.35 -7.05
C MET A 6 47.26 -4.95 -6.64
N SER A 7 46.76 -4.18 -7.61
CA SER A 7 46.06 -2.94 -7.33
C SER A 7 44.97 -3.22 -6.29
N PRO A 8 44.80 -2.39 -5.25
CA PRO A 8 43.75 -2.61 -4.28
C PRO A 8 42.43 -2.50 -5.03
N LEU A 9 41.75 -3.64 -5.21
CA LEU A 9 40.39 -3.67 -5.73
C LEU A 9 39.56 -2.83 -4.76
N LEU A 10 39.20 -1.61 -5.20
CA LEU A 10 38.11 -0.83 -4.62
C LEU A 10 36.86 -1.70 -4.78
N VAL A 11 36.56 -2.50 -3.76
CA VAL A 11 35.31 -3.24 -3.66
C VAL A 11 34.21 -2.18 -3.51
N PRO A 12 33.40 -1.90 -4.53
CA PRO A 12 32.51 -0.75 -4.50
C PRO A 12 31.27 -1.01 -3.62
N ILE A 13 30.99 -2.27 -3.29
CA ILE A 13 29.75 -2.68 -2.64
C ILE A 13 30.05 -3.72 -1.58
N LYS A 14 29.81 -3.37 -0.32
CA LYS A 14 29.75 -4.33 0.79
C LYS A 14 28.31 -4.86 0.81
N LEU A 15 28.13 -6.12 0.43
CA LEU A 15 26.82 -6.77 0.48
C LEU A 15 26.35 -6.78 1.93
N THR A 16 25.15 -6.26 2.15
CA THR A 16 24.40 -6.34 3.41
C THR A 16 23.23 -7.30 3.21
N SER A 17 22.41 -7.53 4.23
CA SER A 17 21.23 -8.41 4.14
C SER A 17 20.09 -7.89 3.26
N ASP A 18 20.34 -6.82 2.49
CA ASP A 18 19.40 -6.26 1.53
C ASP A 18 19.44 -7.08 0.21
N ILE A 19 18.25 -7.40 -0.28
CA ILE A 19 18.04 -8.26 -1.45
C ILE A 19 18.29 -7.55 -2.78
N TYR A 20 18.05 -6.23 -2.82
CA TYR A 20 18.25 -5.40 -4.01
C TYR A 20 19.73 -5.22 -4.33
N SER A 21 20.60 -5.22 -3.32
CA SER A 21 22.06 -5.27 -3.53
C SER A 21 22.58 -6.65 -3.88
N TYR A 22 21.87 -7.74 -3.54
CA TYR A 22 22.34 -9.11 -3.81
C TYR A 22 22.44 -9.44 -5.30
N GLN A 23 21.44 -9.12 -6.12
CA GLN A 23 21.49 -9.46 -7.56
C GLN A 23 22.59 -8.68 -8.30
N HIS A 24 22.75 -7.40 -7.97
CA HIS A 24 23.82 -6.56 -8.49
C HIS A 24 25.19 -7.09 -8.03
N TRP A 25 25.34 -7.41 -6.74
CA TRP A 25 26.55 -7.98 -6.17
C TRP A 25 26.89 -9.35 -6.77
N LYS A 26 25.89 -10.21 -6.99
CA LYS A 26 26.04 -11.55 -7.57
C LYS A 26 26.55 -11.45 -9.00
N THR A 27 25.96 -10.57 -9.82
CA THR A 27 26.39 -10.32 -11.20
C THR A 27 27.83 -9.83 -11.25
N PHE A 28 28.18 -8.86 -10.39
CA PHE A 28 29.55 -8.34 -10.29
C PHE A 28 30.54 -9.43 -9.84
N SER A 29 30.17 -10.23 -8.83
CA SER A 29 31.01 -11.31 -8.30
C SER A 29 31.24 -12.43 -9.31
N LEU A 30 30.20 -12.83 -10.06
CA LEU A 30 30.34 -13.82 -11.13
C LEU A 30 31.29 -13.34 -12.23
N SER A 31 31.23 -12.07 -12.62
CA SER A 31 32.17 -11.46 -13.57
C SER A 31 33.61 -11.50 -13.05
N HIS A 32 33.82 -11.15 -11.78
CA HIS A 32 35.13 -11.24 -11.12
C HIS A 32 35.66 -12.69 -11.11
N PHE A 33 34.83 -13.65 -10.70
CA PHE A 33 35.23 -15.06 -10.65
C PHE A 33 35.52 -15.64 -12.03
N HIS A 34 34.85 -15.18 -13.07
CA HIS A 34 35.16 -15.57 -14.44
C HIS A 34 36.52 -15.03 -14.87
N HIS A 35 36.78 -13.74 -14.64
CA HIS A 35 38.03 -13.08 -14.99
C HIS A 35 39.26 -13.73 -14.30
N HIS A 36 39.12 -14.17 -13.05
CA HIS A 36 40.21 -14.79 -12.28
C HIS A 36 40.23 -16.33 -12.34
N HIS A 37 39.45 -16.96 -13.24
CA HIS A 37 39.38 -18.42 -13.37
C HIS A 37 38.98 -19.17 -12.09
N ILE A 38 38.15 -18.54 -11.24
CA ILE A 38 37.65 -19.09 -9.97
C ILE A 38 36.26 -19.74 -10.15
N SER A 39 35.54 -19.40 -11.23
CA SER A 39 34.15 -19.84 -11.46
C SER A 39 33.92 -21.34 -11.27
N GLY A 40 34.86 -22.18 -11.74
CA GLY A 40 34.78 -23.64 -11.60
C GLY A 40 34.78 -24.13 -10.15
N ILE A 41 35.48 -23.42 -9.27
CA ILE A 41 35.55 -23.73 -7.84
C ILE A 41 34.23 -23.33 -7.16
N ILE A 42 33.74 -22.11 -7.46
CA ILE A 42 32.48 -21.59 -6.88
C ILE A 42 31.27 -22.44 -7.26
N ASN A 43 31.13 -22.79 -8.54
CA ASN A 43 29.99 -23.59 -9.02
C ASN A 43 30.18 -25.11 -8.82
N GLY A 44 31.38 -25.55 -8.43
CA GLY A 44 31.71 -26.96 -8.19
C GLY A 44 31.98 -27.81 -9.44
N THR A 45 32.09 -27.20 -10.62
CA THR A 45 32.50 -27.92 -11.85
C THR A 45 33.99 -28.27 -11.86
N GLU A 46 34.78 -27.62 -10.99
CA GLU A 46 36.19 -27.92 -10.73
C GLU A 46 36.39 -28.34 -9.27
N PRO A 47 35.94 -29.56 -8.89
CA PRO A 47 36.14 -30.07 -7.54
C PRO A 47 37.64 -30.29 -7.29
N ARG A 48 38.02 -30.37 -6.02
CA ARG A 48 39.38 -30.70 -5.61
C ARG A 48 39.77 -32.09 -6.15
N LEU A 49 40.49 -32.14 -7.27
CA LEU A 49 41.00 -33.36 -7.87
C LEU A 49 42.49 -33.53 -7.53
N GLY A 50 42.83 -34.68 -6.97
CA GLY A 50 44.17 -34.99 -6.49
C GLY A 50 44.85 -36.03 -7.35
N LEU A 51 45.79 -35.62 -8.20
CA LEU A 51 46.84 -36.51 -8.74
C LEU A 51 48.17 -35.77 -9.01
N VAL A 52 48.16 -34.45 -9.22
CA VAL A 52 49.38 -33.66 -9.53
C VAL A 52 49.57 -32.52 -8.51
N GLN A 53 50.72 -32.50 -7.83
CA GLN A 53 51.01 -31.53 -6.77
C GLN A 53 50.94 -30.07 -7.23
N SER A 54 51.42 -29.76 -8.44
CA SER A 54 51.37 -28.40 -9.00
C SER A 54 49.93 -27.93 -9.28
N ALA A 55 49.06 -28.83 -9.75
CA ALA A 55 47.64 -28.56 -9.96
C ALA A 55 46.92 -28.32 -8.61
N LEU A 56 47.26 -29.10 -7.58
CA LEU A 56 46.71 -28.93 -6.24
C LEU A 56 47.10 -27.57 -5.62
N THR A 57 48.37 -27.16 -5.75
CA THR A 57 48.83 -25.85 -5.26
C THR A 57 48.13 -24.69 -5.97
N ASN A 58 47.94 -24.79 -7.30
CA ASN A 58 47.19 -23.79 -8.06
C ASN A 58 45.74 -23.70 -7.60
N TRP A 59 45.05 -24.84 -7.46
CA TRP A 59 43.67 -24.92 -6.99
C TRP A 59 43.52 -24.25 -5.61
N TYR A 60 44.40 -24.55 -4.66
CA TYR A 60 44.40 -23.92 -3.34
C TYR A 60 44.60 -22.40 -3.39
N GLY A 61 45.46 -21.92 -4.30
CA GLY A 61 45.66 -20.49 -4.50
C GLY A 61 44.38 -19.77 -4.92
N ARG A 62 43.64 -20.36 -5.89
CA ARG A 62 42.35 -19.83 -6.36
C ARG A 62 41.24 -19.93 -5.31
N GLU A 63 41.20 -21.02 -4.55
CA GLU A 63 40.24 -21.18 -3.43
C GLU A 63 40.44 -20.11 -2.35
N GLN A 64 41.68 -19.81 -1.98
CA GLN A 64 41.99 -18.75 -1.02
C GLN A 64 41.67 -17.35 -1.58
N GLN A 65 41.86 -17.13 -2.88
CA GLN A 65 41.47 -15.87 -3.53
C GLN A 65 39.95 -15.67 -3.48
N ALA A 66 39.18 -16.73 -3.75
CA ALA A 66 37.72 -16.74 -3.65
C ALA A 66 37.24 -16.39 -2.25
N LEU A 67 37.77 -17.06 -1.22
CA LEU A 67 37.42 -16.81 0.18
C LEU A 67 37.77 -15.39 0.61
N LYS A 68 38.92 -14.85 0.19
CA LYS A 68 39.31 -13.46 0.49
C LYS A 68 38.34 -12.47 -0.16
N TRP A 69 37.95 -12.69 -1.41
CA TRP A 69 36.95 -11.87 -2.09
C TRP A 69 35.61 -11.88 -1.36
N LEU A 70 35.09 -13.07 -1.03
CA LEU A 70 33.84 -13.20 -0.29
C LEU A 70 33.93 -12.48 1.07
N LYS A 71 34.98 -12.70 1.85
CA LYS A 71 35.16 -12.01 3.14
C LYS A 71 35.29 -10.48 3.00
N ALA A 72 35.94 -9.99 1.95
CA ALA A 72 36.12 -8.55 1.73
C ALA A 72 34.82 -7.86 1.30
N THR A 73 33.92 -8.59 0.62
CA THR A 73 32.72 -8.03 0.01
C THR A 73 31.45 -8.27 0.83
N LEU A 74 31.48 -9.12 1.85
CA LEU A 74 30.34 -9.39 2.73
C LEU A 74 30.38 -8.55 4.02
N SER A 75 29.22 -8.11 4.52
CA SER A 75 29.09 -7.54 5.86
C SER A 75 29.41 -8.54 6.96
N GLU A 76 29.81 -8.05 8.13
CA GLU A 76 30.10 -8.91 9.28
C GLU A 76 28.88 -9.73 9.71
N SER A 77 27.69 -9.12 9.67
CA SER A 77 26.42 -9.80 9.91
C SER A 77 26.16 -10.95 8.93
N LEU A 78 26.42 -10.74 7.63
CA LEU A 78 26.27 -11.81 6.64
C LEU A 78 27.33 -12.90 6.80
N GLN A 79 28.56 -12.54 7.15
CA GLN A 79 29.61 -13.53 7.41
C GLN A 79 29.22 -14.48 8.55
N GLN A 80 28.59 -13.98 9.61
CA GLN A 80 28.08 -14.82 10.71
C GLN A 80 27.00 -15.81 10.25
N ILE A 81 26.22 -15.44 9.24
CA ILE A 81 25.13 -16.27 8.70
C ILE A 81 25.68 -17.31 7.71
N VAL A 82 26.52 -16.88 6.76
CA VAL A 82 26.94 -17.71 5.61
C VAL A 82 28.28 -18.41 5.80
N MET A 83 29.05 -18.04 6.84
CA MET A 83 30.31 -18.68 7.21
C MET A 83 30.29 -19.20 8.67
N PRO A 84 29.35 -20.07 9.05
CA PRO A 84 29.34 -20.66 10.39
C PRO A 84 30.58 -21.53 10.64
N ALA A 85 30.87 -21.82 11.91
CA ALA A 85 32.04 -22.60 12.30
C ALA A 85 32.12 -23.94 11.53
N GLY A 86 33.27 -24.19 10.89
CA GLY A 86 33.50 -25.38 10.08
C GLY A 86 33.29 -25.18 8.57
N VAL A 87 32.81 -24.02 8.11
CA VAL A 87 32.76 -23.67 6.69
C VAL A 87 34.09 -23.09 6.25
N ASP A 88 34.85 -23.86 5.47
CA ASP A 88 36.19 -23.49 5.00
C ASP A 88 36.32 -23.43 3.47
N SER A 89 35.22 -23.65 2.74
CA SER A 89 35.21 -23.63 1.28
C SER A 89 34.39 -22.49 0.68
N SER A 90 34.94 -21.83 -0.34
CA SER A 90 34.26 -20.74 -1.07
C SER A 90 32.95 -21.18 -1.69
N ARG A 91 32.88 -22.44 -2.15
CA ARG A 91 31.66 -23.06 -2.69
C ARG A 91 30.57 -23.15 -1.65
N GLN A 92 30.90 -23.59 -0.43
CA GLN A 92 29.90 -23.73 0.62
C GLN A 92 29.37 -22.36 1.05
N VAL A 93 30.25 -21.35 1.12
CA VAL A 93 29.84 -19.96 1.38
C VAL A 93 28.92 -19.44 0.28
N TRP A 94 29.23 -19.73 -0.98
CA TRP A 94 28.37 -19.37 -2.12
C TRP A 94 26.99 -20.03 -2.03
N LEU A 95 26.93 -21.33 -1.75
CA LEU A 95 25.66 -22.05 -1.55
C LEU A 95 24.85 -21.48 -0.39
N ASN A 96 25.50 -21.16 0.73
CA ASN A 96 24.82 -20.55 1.88
C ASN A 96 24.25 -19.15 1.54
N LEU A 97 24.95 -18.37 0.70
CA LEU A 97 24.43 -17.09 0.19
C LEU A 97 23.20 -17.30 -0.68
N GLU A 98 23.29 -18.20 -1.67
CA GLU A 98 22.15 -18.53 -2.54
C GLU A 98 20.92 -18.97 -1.72
N GLU A 99 21.13 -19.84 -0.73
CA GLU A 99 20.05 -20.31 0.15
C GLU A 99 19.50 -19.18 1.04
N HIS A 100 20.37 -18.34 1.62
CA HIS A 100 19.95 -17.23 2.47
C HIS A 100 19.09 -16.22 1.71
N PHE A 101 19.56 -15.77 0.55
CA PHE A 101 18.83 -14.79 -0.25
C PHE A 101 17.58 -15.37 -0.90
N ALA A 102 17.58 -16.65 -1.29
CA ALA A 102 16.34 -17.32 -1.72
C ALA A 102 15.27 -17.35 -0.60
N ARG A 103 15.67 -17.58 0.65
CA ARG A 103 14.75 -17.52 1.80
C ARG A 103 14.24 -16.09 2.05
N LEU A 104 15.10 -15.09 1.93
CA LEU A 104 14.70 -13.68 2.04
C LEU A 104 13.76 -13.28 0.91
N ASP A 105 13.99 -13.75 -0.32
CA ASP A 105 13.09 -13.54 -1.48
C ASP A 105 11.70 -14.08 -1.14
N HIS A 106 11.60 -15.32 -0.65
CA HIS A 106 10.32 -15.91 -0.28
C HIS A 106 9.60 -15.17 0.86
N ALA A 107 10.32 -14.80 1.92
CA ALA A 107 9.74 -14.05 3.03
C ALA A 107 9.31 -12.63 2.61
N ARG A 108 10.10 -11.96 1.77
CA ARG A 108 9.79 -10.63 1.24
C ARG A 108 8.59 -10.68 0.30
N ILE A 109 8.55 -11.63 -0.63
CA ILE A 109 7.40 -11.85 -1.51
C ILE A 109 6.14 -12.13 -0.69
N TYR A 110 6.22 -13.00 0.32
CA TYR A 110 5.09 -13.27 1.21
C TYR A 110 4.60 -12.00 1.92
N GLN A 111 5.51 -11.23 2.52
CA GLN A 111 5.16 -10.00 3.21
C GLN A 111 4.53 -8.98 2.25
N LEU A 112 5.14 -8.75 1.10
CA LEU A 112 4.60 -7.83 0.09
C LEU A 112 3.23 -8.27 -0.44
N LYS A 113 3.01 -9.56 -0.67
CA LYS A 113 1.68 -10.09 -1.05
C LYS A 113 0.65 -9.87 0.06
N SER A 114 1.04 -10.09 1.31
CA SER A 114 0.20 -9.83 2.48
C SER A 114 -0.14 -8.34 2.60
N ASP A 115 0.85 -7.47 2.48
CA ASP A 115 0.67 -6.01 2.56
C ASP A 115 -0.26 -5.54 1.44
N LEU A 116 -0.01 -5.98 0.20
CA LEU A 116 -0.82 -5.65 -0.97
C LEU A 116 -2.28 -6.13 -0.84
N HIS A 117 -2.52 -7.31 -0.27
CA HIS A 117 -3.88 -7.81 -0.05
C HIS A 117 -4.62 -7.05 1.06
N ASN A 118 -3.89 -6.52 2.04
CA ASN A 118 -4.47 -5.85 3.20
C ASN A 118 -4.59 -4.33 3.03
N VAL A 119 -4.17 -3.75 1.91
CA VAL A 119 -4.38 -2.31 1.66
C VAL A 119 -5.88 -2.00 1.63
N LYS A 120 -6.30 -1.05 2.45
CA LYS A 120 -7.66 -0.51 2.52
C LYS A 120 -7.58 1.00 2.36
N LYS A 121 -8.51 1.59 1.60
CA LYS A 121 -8.65 3.05 1.56
C LYS A 121 -9.38 3.48 2.83
N ASP A 122 -8.64 4.15 3.70
CA ASP A 122 -9.20 4.82 4.88
C ASP A 122 -10.09 6.01 4.44
N PRO A 123 -11.18 6.35 5.17
CA PRO A 123 -12.02 7.50 4.86
C PRO A 123 -11.26 8.83 4.72
N ASP A 124 -10.17 9.01 5.47
CA ASP A 124 -9.37 10.24 5.46
C ASP A 124 -8.21 10.17 4.44
N MET A 125 -7.97 9.00 3.83
CA MET A 125 -6.92 8.81 2.84
C MET A 125 -7.41 9.24 1.45
N ARG A 126 -6.64 10.09 0.74
CA ARG A 126 -6.89 10.46 -0.66
C ARG A 126 -6.77 9.26 -1.60
N MET A 127 -7.56 9.24 -2.67
CA MET A 127 -7.53 8.19 -3.70
C MET A 127 -6.15 8.08 -4.37
N THR A 128 -5.48 9.21 -4.62
CA THR A 128 -4.12 9.23 -5.16
C THR A 128 -3.14 8.45 -4.28
N THR A 129 -3.14 8.71 -2.98
CA THR A 129 -2.27 8.04 -2.00
C THR A 129 -2.57 6.54 -1.89
N TYR A 130 -3.85 6.18 -1.94
CA TYR A 130 -4.26 4.77 -1.96
C TYR A 130 -3.71 4.04 -3.19
N LEU A 131 -3.89 4.60 -4.38
CA LEU A 131 -3.42 4.01 -5.64
C LEU A 131 -1.89 3.98 -5.73
N GLU A 132 -1.20 5.03 -5.28
CA GLU A 132 0.27 5.09 -5.20
C GLU A 132 0.84 3.98 -4.31
N THR A 133 0.21 3.73 -3.16
CA THR A 133 0.63 2.67 -2.24
C THR A 133 0.55 1.29 -2.91
N ILE A 134 -0.55 1.01 -3.61
CA ILE A 134 -0.75 -0.24 -4.35
C ILE A 134 0.26 -0.37 -5.50
N LYS A 135 0.47 0.70 -6.28
CA LYS A 135 1.45 0.72 -7.38
C LYS A 135 2.86 0.44 -6.88
N GLN A 136 3.26 1.03 -5.74
CA GLN A 136 4.57 0.79 -5.16
C GLN A 136 4.73 -0.66 -4.70
N LEU A 137 3.72 -1.24 -4.02
CA LEU A 137 3.76 -2.63 -3.58
C LEU A 137 3.81 -3.62 -4.76
N ALA A 138 3.06 -3.35 -5.83
CA ALA A 138 3.10 -4.15 -7.06
C ALA A 138 4.45 -4.07 -7.76
N ALA A 139 5.06 -2.88 -7.83
CA ALA A 139 6.40 -2.68 -8.37
C ALA A 139 7.47 -3.41 -7.52
N ASP A 140 7.36 -3.35 -6.19
CA ASP A 140 8.25 -4.06 -5.27
C ASP A 140 8.14 -5.59 -5.45
N LEU A 141 6.92 -6.11 -5.66
CA LEU A 141 6.68 -7.52 -5.97
C LEU A 141 7.28 -7.95 -7.30
N ALA A 142 7.10 -7.14 -8.34
CA ALA A 142 7.72 -7.37 -9.64
C ALA A 142 9.26 -7.38 -9.53
N ALA A 143 9.83 -6.44 -8.77
CA ALA A 143 11.27 -6.38 -8.53
C ALA A 143 11.80 -7.57 -7.72
N ALA A 144 10.97 -8.14 -6.83
CA ALA A 144 11.26 -9.39 -6.11
C ALA A 144 11.00 -10.66 -6.96
N GLY A 145 10.66 -10.52 -8.25
CA GLY A 145 10.46 -11.64 -9.17
C GLY A 145 9.08 -12.30 -9.11
N ALA A 146 8.09 -11.66 -8.47
CA ALA A 146 6.73 -12.17 -8.34
C ALA A 146 5.69 -11.12 -8.82
N PRO A 147 5.66 -10.76 -10.12
CA PRO A 147 4.72 -9.78 -10.64
C PRO A 147 3.27 -10.21 -10.43
N VAL A 148 2.39 -9.23 -10.25
CA VAL A 148 0.94 -9.42 -10.09
C VAL A 148 0.27 -9.22 -11.45
N ASP A 149 -0.70 -10.07 -11.78
CA ASP A 149 -1.51 -9.92 -12.99
C ASP A 149 -2.39 -8.66 -12.90
N ASP A 150 -2.58 -7.94 -14.01
CA ASP A 150 -3.35 -6.70 -14.03
C ASP A 150 -4.81 -6.90 -13.58
N LEU A 151 -5.44 -8.04 -13.93
CA LEU A 151 -6.81 -8.34 -13.52
C LEU A 151 -6.89 -8.65 -12.02
N ASP A 152 -5.90 -9.35 -11.47
CA ASP A 152 -5.82 -9.60 -10.04
C ASP A 152 -5.54 -8.30 -9.27
N LEU A 153 -4.64 -7.46 -9.78
CA LEU A 153 -4.32 -6.16 -9.19
C LEU A 153 -5.57 -5.26 -9.14
N LEU A 154 -6.39 -5.26 -10.20
CA LEU A 154 -7.66 -4.55 -10.20
C LEU A 154 -8.68 -5.16 -9.22
N HIS A 155 -9.03 -6.44 -9.38
CA HIS A 155 -10.20 -7.02 -8.70
C HIS A 155 -9.91 -7.47 -7.26
N VAL A 156 -8.73 -8.02 -7.00
CA VAL A 156 -8.36 -8.61 -5.71
C VAL A 156 -7.75 -7.58 -4.77
N HIS A 157 -7.08 -6.56 -5.31
CA HIS A 157 -6.33 -5.61 -4.50
C HIS A 157 -6.97 -4.21 -4.48
N ILE A 158 -7.23 -3.60 -5.64
CA ILE A 158 -7.81 -2.24 -5.70
C ILE A 158 -9.28 -2.27 -5.30
N LEU A 159 -10.14 -2.97 -6.05
CA LEU A 159 -11.59 -2.91 -5.82
C LEU A 159 -12.03 -3.57 -4.50
N ALA A 160 -11.21 -4.46 -3.94
CA ALA A 160 -11.46 -5.09 -2.64
C ALA A 160 -11.03 -4.19 -1.46
N GLY A 161 -10.16 -3.20 -1.70
CA GLY A 161 -9.68 -2.27 -0.70
C GLY A 161 -10.55 -1.02 -0.52
N LEU A 162 -11.48 -0.77 -1.45
CA LEU A 162 -12.36 0.40 -1.43
C LEU A 162 -13.52 0.27 -0.41
N PRO A 163 -13.91 1.36 0.27
CA PRO A 163 -15.06 1.38 1.16
C PRO A 163 -16.39 1.31 0.39
N GLU A 164 -17.49 1.08 1.12
CA GLU A 164 -18.81 0.82 0.55
C GLU A 164 -19.37 1.97 -0.29
N GLU A 165 -18.96 3.20 -0.02
CA GLU A 165 -19.32 4.39 -0.81
C GLU A 165 -18.87 4.29 -2.28
N TYR A 166 -17.85 3.49 -2.58
CA TYR A 166 -17.38 3.20 -3.95
C TYR A 166 -18.10 1.98 -4.58
N ASN A 167 -19.15 1.42 -3.96
CA ASN A 167 -19.91 0.32 -4.54
C ASN A 167 -20.47 0.60 -5.95
N PRO A 168 -20.96 1.81 -6.29
CA PRO A 168 -21.43 2.12 -7.64
C PRO A 168 -20.33 1.92 -8.71
N ILE A 169 -19.12 2.45 -8.47
CA ILE A 169 -18.00 2.30 -9.39
C ILE A 169 -17.49 0.84 -9.43
N ARG A 170 -17.49 0.13 -8.30
CA ARG A 170 -17.17 -1.32 -8.26
C ARG A 170 -18.12 -2.13 -9.13
N ALA A 171 -19.42 -1.84 -9.10
CA ALA A 171 -20.40 -2.54 -9.93
C ALA A 171 -20.19 -2.24 -11.42
N ARG A 172 -19.89 -0.99 -11.78
CA ARG A 172 -19.58 -0.58 -13.15
C ARG A 172 -18.35 -1.30 -13.71
N MET A 173 -17.29 -1.41 -12.91
CA MET A 173 -16.02 -2.03 -13.31
C MET A 173 -16.10 -3.56 -13.48
N LYS A 174 -17.06 -4.22 -12.84
CA LYS A 174 -17.32 -5.65 -13.10
C LYS A 174 -17.92 -5.93 -14.48
N VAL A 175 -18.57 -4.93 -15.07
CA VAL A 175 -19.30 -5.05 -16.35
C VAL A 175 -18.52 -4.41 -17.50
N SER A 176 -17.76 -3.36 -17.22
CA SER A 176 -16.92 -2.67 -18.19
C SER A 176 -15.45 -3.00 -17.93
N ALA A 177 -14.80 -3.65 -18.90
CA ALA A 177 -13.36 -3.84 -18.85
C ALA A 177 -12.68 -2.45 -18.90
N VAL A 178 -11.91 -2.13 -17.87
CA VAL A 178 -11.03 -0.95 -17.90
C VAL A 178 -9.83 -1.29 -18.77
N SER A 179 -9.51 -0.42 -19.73
CA SER A 179 -8.52 -0.71 -20.77
C SER A 179 -7.09 -0.44 -20.31
N SER A 180 -6.91 0.47 -19.34
CA SER A 180 -5.60 0.90 -18.87
C SER A 180 -5.61 1.44 -17.43
N TRP A 181 -4.41 1.55 -16.86
CA TRP A 181 -4.17 2.19 -15.57
C TRP A 181 -4.61 3.65 -15.51
N ASP A 182 -4.34 4.42 -16.56
CA ASP A 182 -4.70 5.84 -16.60
C ASP A 182 -6.23 6.03 -16.60
N GLU A 183 -6.96 5.13 -17.26
CA GLU A 183 -8.42 5.12 -17.24
C GLU A 183 -8.96 4.76 -15.84
N LEU A 184 -8.36 3.77 -15.17
CA LEU A 184 -8.71 3.38 -13.80
C LEU A 184 -8.51 4.55 -12.81
N ASP A 185 -7.33 5.16 -12.84
CA ASP A 185 -6.98 6.30 -12.00
C ASP A 185 -7.97 7.45 -12.18
N ASP A 186 -8.22 7.87 -13.43
CA ASP A 186 -9.14 8.97 -13.74
C ASP A 186 -10.56 8.68 -13.26
N LEU A 187 -11.06 7.45 -13.46
CA LEU A 187 -12.40 7.06 -13.01
C LEU A 187 -12.53 7.08 -11.49
N LEU A 188 -11.54 6.56 -10.76
CA LEU A 188 -11.56 6.52 -9.29
C LEU A 188 -11.38 7.92 -8.67
N LEU A 189 -10.57 8.78 -9.28
CA LEU A 189 -10.42 10.17 -8.86
C LEU A 189 -11.70 10.98 -9.08
N LYS A 190 -12.37 10.81 -10.22
CA LYS A 190 -13.67 11.43 -10.48
C LYS A 190 -14.73 10.97 -9.49
N GLU A 191 -14.73 9.70 -9.11
CA GLU A 191 -15.63 9.18 -8.09
C GLU A 191 -15.36 9.81 -6.71
N GLU A 192 -14.08 9.96 -6.31
CA GLU A 192 -13.73 10.64 -5.06
C GLU A 192 -14.24 12.09 -5.03
N ILE A 193 -14.05 12.84 -6.12
CA ILE A 193 -14.58 14.21 -6.25
C ILE A 193 -16.10 14.23 -6.12
N HIS A 194 -16.80 13.31 -6.81
CA HIS A 194 -18.25 13.21 -6.73
C HIS A 194 -18.76 12.90 -5.32
N LEU A 195 -18.08 12.02 -4.60
CA LEU A 195 -18.39 11.67 -3.22
C LEU A 195 -18.13 12.85 -2.27
N ASP A 196 -17.03 13.58 -2.46
CA ASP A 196 -16.72 14.78 -1.68
C ASP A 196 -17.79 15.87 -1.88
N GLU A 197 -18.25 16.11 -3.12
CA GLU A 197 -19.35 17.05 -3.42
C GLU A 197 -20.68 16.66 -2.76
N GLN A 198 -20.97 15.36 -2.65
CA GLN A 198 -22.16 14.87 -1.94
C GLN A 198 -22.06 15.07 -0.43
N ARG A 199 -20.86 14.95 0.15
CA ARG A 199 -20.61 15.15 1.59
C ARG A 199 -20.75 16.61 2.02
N GLU A 200 -20.63 17.58 1.11
CA GLU A 200 -20.84 19.01 1.43
C GLU A 200 -22.29 19.36 1.78
N HIS A 201 -23.26 18.49 1.48
CA HIS A 201 -24.68 18.80 1.64
C HIS A 201 -25.32 17.93 2.72
N ALA A 202 -25.50 18.47 3.92
CA ALA A 202 -26.23 17.81 5.00
C ALA A 202 -27.40 18.67 5.51
N ILE A 203 -28.51 18.03 5.86
CA ILE A 203 -29.68 18.69 6.47
C ILE A 203 -29.87 18.11 7.88
N GLY A 204 -29.77 18.98 8.89
CA GLY A 204 -30.12 18.66 10.28
C GLY A 204 -31.57 19.03 10.56
N ILE A 205 -32.36 18.06 11.04
CA ILE A 205 -33.77 18.27 11.40
C ILE A 205 -33.94 17.99 12.90
N ASP A 206 -34.32 19.01 13.67
CA ASP A 206 -34.74 18.89 15.06
C ASP A 206 -36.26 19.05 15.12
N LEU A 207 -36.96 17.98 15.52
CA LEU A 207 -38.43 17.94 15.61
C LEU A 207 -38.93 18.12 17.05
N GLY A 208 -38.18 18.84 17.89
CA GLY A 208 -38.51 19.07 19.29
C GLY A 208 -39.98 19.38 19.57
N THR A 209 -40.44 19.02 20.77
CA THR A 209 -41.85 19.02 21.16
C THR A 209 -42.47 20.41 21.29
N THR A 210 -41.65 21.42 21.59
CA THR A 210 -42.06 22.83 21.68
C THR A 210 -41.71 23.61 20.42
N TYR A 211 -40.53 23.36 19.85
CA TYR A 211 -40.04 24.03 18.66
C TYR A 211 -39.26 23.06 17.78
N SER A 212 -39.46 23.18 16.47
CA SER A 212 -38.67 22.52 15.45
C SER A 212 -37.67 23.48 14.82
N ARG A 213 -36.61 22.92 14.22
CA ARG A 213 -35.57 23.63 13.47
C ARG A 213 -35.11 22.79 12.29
N VAL A 214 -34.73 23.48 11.22
CA VAL A 214 -34.02 22.88 10.10
C VAL A 214 -32.72 23.66 9.93
N ALA A 215 -31.61 22.93 9.78
CA ALA A 215 -30.31 23.51 9.50
C ALA A 215 -29.68 22.82 8.29
N VAL A 216 -28.87 23.57 7.56
CA VAL A 216 -28.06 23.05 6.45
C VAL A 216 -26.59 23.19 6.80
N TRP A 217 -25.80 22.18 6.43
CA TRP A 217 -24.35 22.30 6.36
C TRP A 217 -24.01 22.89 5.00
N GLN A 218 -23.37 24.06 4.99
CA GLN A 218 -22.93 24.73 3.76
C GLN A 218 -21.72 25.61 4.07
N LYS A 219 -20.75 25.70 3.14
CA LYS A 219 -19.53 26.55 3.30
C LYS A 219 -18.86 26.33 4.67
N ASP A 220 -18.63 25.07 5.03
CA ASP A 220 -17.97 24.66 6.28
C ASP A 220 -18.60 25.21 7.58
N HIS A 221 -19.89 25.53 7.57
CA HIS A 221 -20.62 25.89 8.79
C HIS A 221 -22.08 25.44 8.75
N VAL A 222 -22.68 25.39 9.94
CA VAL A 222 -24.11 25.12 10.11
C VAL A 222 -24.89 26.42 10.01
N GLU A 223 -25.83 26.49 9.07
CA GLU A 223 -26.79 27.58 8.94
C GLU A 223 -28.19 27.09 9.32
N VAL A 224 -28.82 27.71 10.32
CA VAL A 224 -30.21 27.43 10.69
C VAL A 224 -31.14 28.21 9.77
N ILE A 225 -32.01 27.50 9.05
CA ILE A 225 -32.96 28.08 8.11
C ILE A 225 -34.00 28.92 8.87
N LEU A 226 -34.28 30.11 8.34
CA LEU A 226 -35.38 30.95 8.83
C LEU A 226 -36.71 30.39 8.34
N ASN A 227 -37.70 30.34 9.21
CA ASN A 227 -39.06 30.04 8.82
C ASN A 227 -39.72 31.21 8.07
N ASP A 228 -40.95 31.03 7.59
CA ASP A 228 -41.69 32.03 6.81
C ASP A 228 -41.95 33.35 7.57
N HIS A 229 -41.71 33.38 8.88
CA HIS A 229 -41.83 34.55 9.75
C HIS A 229 -40.47 35.18 10.10
N GLY A 230 -39.37 34.68 9.54
CA GLY A 230 -38.02 35.17 9.80
C GLY A 230 -37.40 34.65 11.10
N ASN A 231 -38.00 33.64 11.74
CA ASN A 231 -37.51 33.06 12.99
C ASN A 231 -36.63 31.82 12.75
N ARG A 232 -35.60 31.61 13.57
CA ARG A 232 -34.73 30.41 13.55
C ARG A 232 -35.34 29.18 14.26
N LYS A 233 -36.58 29.29 14.72
CA LYS A 233 -37.33 28.26 15.42
C LYS A 233 -38.77 28.34 14.95
N THR A 234 -39.38 27.21 14.68
CA THR A 234 -40.80 27.12 14.32
C THR A 234 -41.54 26.44 15.46
N ALA A 235 -42.64 27.03 15.93
CA ALA A 235 -43.44 26.40 16.97
C ALA A 235 -43.96 25.02 16.52
N SER A 236 -43.82 23.99 17.34
CA SER A 236 -44.34 22.64 17.05
C SER A 236 -45.83 22.54 17.36
N TYR A 237 -46.63 23.34 16.65
CA TYR A 237 -48.06 23.54 16.86
C TYR A 237 -48.82 23.24 15.57
N VAL A 238 -49.99 22.61 15.72
CA VAL A 238 -50.97 22.42 14.64
C VAL A 238 -52.32 22.89 15.17
N ALA A 239 -53.03 23.72 14.42
CA ALA A 239 -54.39 24.16 14.74
C ALA A 239 -55.33 23.84 13.58
N PHE A 240 -56.45 23.21 13.91
CA PHE A 240 -57.48 22.82 12.94
C PHE A 240 -58.53 23.92 12.83
N ALA A 241 -58.88 24.27 11.59
CA ALA A 241 -59.94 25.24 11.31
C ALA A 241 -61.32 24.60 11.50
N GLU A 242 -62.31 25.39 11.94
CA GLU A 242 -63.70 24.93 12.12
C GLU A 242 -64.51 24.88 10.81
N THR A 243 -63.99 25.46 9.73
CA THR A 243 -64.60 25.46 8.38
C THR A 243 -63.58 24.93 7.36
N ASP A 244 -63.95 24.74 6.09
CA ASP A 244 -63.12 24.22 4.97
C ASP A 244 -61.84 25.03 4.64
N GLU A 245 -61.37 25.88 5.56
CA GLU A 245 -60.07 26.54 5.50
C GLU A 245 -58.91 25.56 5.75
N THR A 246 -57.72 25.93 5.28
CA THR A 246 -56.49 25.15 5.46
C THR A 246 -56.04 25.14 6.93
N ASN A 247 -55.72 23.97 7.47
CA ASN A 247 -55.11 23.81 8.79
C ASN A 247 -53.87 24.71 8.95
N LEU A 248 -53.68 25.25 10.15
CA LEU A 248 -52.53 26.10 10.48
C LEU A 248 -51.43 25.27 11.15
N VAL A 249 -50.18 25.62 10.85
CA VAL A 249 -49.00 25.00 11.45
C VAL A 249 -48.01 26.08 11.90
N GLY A 250 -47.09 25.72 12.79
CA GLY A 250 -45.99 26.61 13.13
C GLY A 250 -46.44 27.81 13.96
N ASP A 251 -45.81 28.95 13.69
CA ASP A 251 -46.07 30.20 14.40
C ASP A 251 -47.51 30.71 14.17
N ALA A 252 -48.12 30.40 13.02
CA ALA A 252 -49.52 30.75 12.75
C ALA A 252 -50.49 29.99 13.68
N ALA A 253 -50.25 28.70 13.91
CA ALA A 253 -51.03 27.91 14.86
C ALA A 253 -50.79 28.37 16.31
N PHE A 254 -49.54 28.67 16.66
CA PHE A 254 -49.18 29.21 17.97
C PHE A 254 -49.92 30.52 18.29
N ASN A 255 -49.99 31.45 17.32
CA ASN A 255 -50.64 32.74 17.52
C ASN A 255 -52.16 32.64 17.74
N GLN A 256 -52.79 31.55 17.30
CA GLN A 256 -54.22 31.32 17.47
C GLN A 256 -54.56 30.43 18.68
N VAL A 257 -53.57 29.78 19.30
CA VAL A 257 -53.80 28.75 20.31
C VAL A 257 -54.67 29.25 21.47
N VAL A 258 -54.54 30.51 21.90
CA VAL A 258 -55.34 31.08 22.99
C VAL A 258 -56.84 31.16 22.65
N ARG A 259 -57.18 31.28 21.36
CA ARG A 259 -58.57 31.42 20.89
C ARG A 259 -59.14 30.10 20.35
N ASN A 260 -58.28 29.14 20.03
CA ASN A 260 -58.64 27.85 19.43
C ASN A 260 -57.98 26.67 20.15
N THR A 261 -57.84 26.76 21.48
CA THR A 261 -57.17 25.72 22.29
C THR A 261 -57.77 24.33 22.08
N PRO A 262 -59.11 24.14 22.06
CA PRO A 262 -59.71 22.81 21.93
C PRO A 262 -59.37 22.11 20.61
N ASN A 263 -59.09 22.89 19.54
CA ASN A 263 -58.76 22.36 18.21
C ASN A 263 -57.27 22.55 17.86
N SER A 264 -56.38 22.55 18.87
CA SER A 264 -54.94 22.70 18.68
C SER A 264 -54.14 21.56 19.33
N ILE A 265 -53.05 21.10 18.68
CA ILE A 265 -52.10 20.10 19.18
C ILE A 265 -50.74 20.78 19.41
N PHE A 266 -50.18 20.61 20.60
CA PHE A 266 -48.85 21.11 21.00
C PHE A 266 -48.33 20.38 22.25
N GLY A 267 -47.01 20.39 22.48
CA GLY A 267 -46.38 19.89 23.71
C GLY A 267 -46.46 18.37 23.91
N MET A 268 -46.43 17.61 22.81
CA MET A 268 -46.40 16.13 22.82
C MET A 268 -45.11 15.56 23.41
#